data_AF-A0A8D1S559-F1
#
_entry.id   AF-A0A8D1S559-F1
#
_cell.length_a   1.000
_cell.length_b   1.000
_cell.length_c   1.000
_cell.angle_alpha   90.00
_cell.angle_beta   90.00
_cell.angle_gamma   90.00
#
_symmetry.space_group_name_H-M   'P 1'
#
loop_
_entity.id
_entity.type
_entity.pdbx_description
1 polymer ?
#
loop_
_entity_poly.entity_id
_entity_poly.type
_entity_poly.pdbx_seq_one_letter_code
_entity_poly.pdbx_strand_id
1 'polypeptide(L)'
;MSPEVALNRISPMLSPFISSVVRNGKVGLDATNCLRITDLKSGCTSLTPGPNCDRFKLHIPYAGETLKWDIIFNAQYPELPPDFIFGEDAEFLPDPSALHVSTASMRNAPAPGHFRGHGLEHVLKKNALHLSSTSRATTGEFSARFLLKLPVDFSNIPTYLLKDVNEDPGEDVALLSVSFEDTEATQVYPKLYLSPRIEHALGGSSALHIPAFPGGGCLIDYVPQVCHLLTNKVQYVIQGYHKRREYIAAFLSHFGTGVVEYDAEGFTKLTLLLMWKDFCFLVHSDCKSTMSFIL
;
A
#
# COMPACT_ATOMS: atom_id res chain seq x y z
N MET A 1 0.03 -7.97 -18.37
CA MET A 1 1.26 -7.31 -18.89
C MET A 1 1.93 -6.63 -17.71
N SER A 2 3.25 -6.72 -17.54
CA SER A 2 3.93 -5.97 -16.48
C SER A 2 3.89 -4.46 -16.79
N PRO A 3 3.94 -3.58 -15.77
CA PRO A 3 3.87 -2.15 -16.00
C PRO A 3 5.04 -1.63 -16.84
N GLU A 4 6.22 -2.22 -16.69
CA GLU A 4 7.41 -1.88 -17.49
C GLU A 4 7.21 -2.15 -18.99
N VAL A 5 6.58 -3.28 -19.33
CA VAL A 5 6.28 -3.63 -20.73
C VAL A 5 5.22 -2.68 -21.32
N ALA A 6 4.27 -2.22 -20.50
CA ALA A 6 3.30 -1.22 -20.92
C ALA A 6 3.96 0.14 -21.19
N LEU A 7 4.85 0.59 -20.29
CA LEU A 7 5.57 1.86 -20.43
C LEU A 7 6.44 1.93 -21.69
N ASN A 8 6.99 0.80 -22.15
CA ASN A 8 7.81 0.73 -23.38
C ASN A 8 6.99 0.93 -24.67
N ARG A 9 5.67 0.82 -24.63
CA ARG A 9 4.78 0.98 -25.79
C ARG A 9 4.12 2.36 -25.87
N ILE A 10 4.13 3.09 -24.76
CA ILE A 10 3.53 4.41 -24.61
C ILE A 10 4.41 5.48 -25.28
N SER A 11 3.78 6.52 -25.83
CA SER A 11 4.49 7.69 -26.36
C SER A 11 5.54 8.22 -25.37
N PRO A 12 6.79 8.50 -25.79
CA PRO A 12 7.84 8.99 -24.89
C PRO A 12 7.47 10.27 -24.13
N MET A 13 6.61 11.11 -24.72
CA MET A 13 6.12 12.34 -24.09
C MET A 13 5.14 12.07 -22.95
N LEU A 14 4.42 10.95 -23.00
CA LEU A 14 3.42 10.56 -21.99
C LEU A 14 3.99 9.62 -20.92
N SER A 15 5.08 8.92 -21.24
CA SER A 15 5.72 7.93 -20.37
C SER A 15 6.06 8.47 -18.97
N PRO A 16 6.57 9.70 -18.76
CA PRO A 16 6.83 10.24 -17.43
C PRO A 16 5.57 10.35 -16.56
N PHE A 17 4.44 10.76 -17.14
CA PHE A 17 3.17 10.89 -16.41
C PHE A 17 2.65 9.53 -15.97
N ILE A 18 2.62 8.58 -16.89
CA ILE A 18 2.10 7.24 -16.63
C ILE A 18 3.06 6.47 -15.72
N SER A 19 4.36 6.64 -15.86
CA SER A 19 5.36 6.08 -14.96
C SER A 19 5.20 6.63 -13.55
N SER A 20 4.95 7.94 -13.37
CA SER A 20 4.63 8.51 -12.06
C SER A 20 3.35 7.92 -11.47
N VAL A 21 2.33 7.62 -12.28
CA VAL A 21 1.07 7.04 -11.78
C VAL A 21 1.24 5.56 -11.50
N VAL A 22 2.01 4.81 -12.29
CA VAL A 22 2.28 3.39 -12.03
C VAL A 22 3.17 3.22 -10.80
N ARG A 23 4.19 4.08 -10.64
CA ARG A 23 5.15 4.03 -9.53
C ARG A 23 4.61 4.66 -8.25
N ASN A 24 3.85 5.75 -8.36
CA ASN A 24 3.35 6.49 -7.19
C ASN A 24 1.84 6.29 -6.95
N GLY A 25 1.10 5.64 -7.85
CA GLY A 25 -0.35 5.72 -7.94
C GLY A 25 -1.08 4.94 -6.86
N LYS A 26 -1.02 5.52 -5.68
CA LYS A 26 -1.92 5.27 -4.56
C LYS A 26 -3.19 6.05 -4.81
N VAL A 27 -4.02 5.54 -5.71
CA VAL A 27 -5.34 6.09 -5.96
C VAL A 27 -6.30 5.50 -4.94
N GLY A 28 -6.48 6.21 -3.81
CA GLY A 28 -7.39 5.79 -2.75
C GLY A 28 -6.74 4.93 -1.66
N LEU A 29 -7.57 4.19 -0.92
CA LEU A 29 -7.14 3.17 0.05
C LEU A 29 -7.16 1.83 -0.69
N ASP A 30 -6.02 1.18 -0.87
CA ASP A 30 -5.95 -0.10 -1.56
C ASP A 30 -5.27 -1.19 -0.71
N ALA A 31 -5.88 -2.37 -0.71
CA ALA A 31 -5.36 -3.55 -0.03
C ALA A 31 -4.42 -4.38 -0.93
N THR A 32 -4.46 -4.14 -2.25
CA THR A 32 -3.82 -4.99 -3.27
C THR A 32 -2.65 -4.31 -3.99
N ASN A 33 -2.36 -3.04 -3.68
CA ASN A 33 -1.16 -2.27 -4.04
C ASN A 33 -0.75 -2.28 -5.53
N CYS A 34 -1.63 -2.66 -6.46
CA CYS A 34 -1.27 -2.90 -7.86
C CYS A 34 -2.24 -2.22 -8.83
N LEU A 35 -1.95 -0.96 -9.18
CA LEU A 35 -2.49 -0.38 -10.41
C LEU A 35 -2.05 -1.21 -11.60
N ARG A 36 -3.00 -1.53 -12.49
CA ARG A 36 -2.71 -2.30 -13.71
C ARG A 36 -3.15 -1.53 -14.94
N ILE A 37 -2.32 -1.54 -15.97
CA ILE A 37 -2.62 -0.96 -17.28
C ILE A 37 -2.88 -2.09 -18.26
N THR A 38 -4.01 -2.00 -18.96
CA THR A 38 -4.46 -2.94 -19.99
C THR A 38 -4.93 -2.17 -21.23
N ASP A 39 -5.27 -2.89 -22.31
CA ASP A 39 -5.87 -2.34 -23.52
C ASP A 39 -5.15 -1.13 -24.13
N LEU A 40 -3.81 -1.19 -24.21
CA LEU A 40 -3.02 -0.14 -24.87
C LEU A 40 -3.39 -0.07 -26.36
N LYS A 41 -3.77 1.13 -26.80
CA LYS A 41 -4.08 1.47 -28.18
C LYS A 41 -3.39 2.77 -28.57
N SER A 42 -3.10 2.91 -29.86
CA SER A 42 -2.66 4.17 -30.43
C SER A 42 -3.84 4.88 -31.09
N GLY A 43 -4.00 6.17 -30.78
CA GLY A 43 -4.85 7.09 -31.52
C GLY A 43 -4.17 7.74 -32.72
N CYS A 44 -2.89 7.44 -32.95
CA CYS A 44 -2.11 7.97 -34.06
C CYS A 44 -2.34 7.15 -35.35
N THR A 45 -1.96 7.72 -36.49
CA THR A 45 -1.94 6.99 -37.76
C THR A 45 -1.02 5.77 -37.67
N SER A 46 -1.39 4.66 -38.32
CA SER A 46 -0.57 3.43 -38.34
C SER A 46 0.84 3.62 -38.92
N LEU A 47 1.06 4.71 -39.66
CA LEU A 47 2.35 5.09 -40.24
C LEU A 47 3.30 5.77 -39.23
N THR A 48 2.83 6.13 -38.03
CA THR A 48 3.67 6.80 -37.03
C THR A 48 4.70 5.80 -36.48
N PRO A 49 6.01 6.06 -36.67
CA PRO A 49 7.05 5.12 -36.24
C PRO A 49 7.26 5.16 -34.72
N GLY A 50 7.67 4.02 -34.15
CA GLY A 50 8.02 3.91 -32.74
C GLY A 50 6.82 3.82 -31.78
N PRO A 51 7.07 3.92 -30.46
CA PRO A 51 6.02 3.81 -29.46
C PRO A 51 5.12 5.05 -29.50
N ASN A 52 3.82 4.83 -29.76
CA ASN A 52 2.83 5.88 -30.00
C ASN A 52 1.49 5.59 -29.31
N CYS A 53 1.45 4.67 -28.33
CA CYS A 53 0.23 4.42 -27.57
C CYS A 53 -0.05 5.60 -26.63
N ASP A 54 -1.28 6.08 -26.65
CA ASP A 54 -1.80 7.20 -25.87
C ASP A 54 -3.18 6.90 -25.24
N ARG A 55 -3.77 5.74 -25.55
CA ARG A 55 -5.06 5.30 -25.00
C ARG A 55 -4.87 3.99 -24.27
N PHE A 56 -5.40 3.88 -23.07
CA PHE A 56 -5.26 2.67 -22.27
C PHE A 56 -6.37 2.56 -21.23
N LYS A 57 -6.58 1.35 -20.73
CA LYS A 57 -7.50 1.08 -19.63
C LYS A 57 -6.70 0.96 -18.33
N LEU A 58 -7.06 1.78 -17.34
CA LEU A 58 -6.49 1.77 -16.01
C LEU A 58 -7.40 0.99 -15.07
N HIS A 59 -6.82 -0.02 -14.42
CA HIS A 59 -7.44 -0.81 -13.37
C HIS A 59 -7.03 -0.23 -12.02
N ILE A 60 -7.98 0.40 -11.35
CA ILE A 60 -7.79 1.08 -10.07
C ILE A 60 -8.39 0.22 -8.97
N PRO A 61 -7.58 -0.35 -8.07
CA PRO A 61 -8.11 -1.04 -6.90
C PRO A 61 -8.76 -0.02 -5.97
N TYR A 62 -10.04 -0.20 -5.65
CA TYR A 62 -10.78 0.70 -4.77
C TYR A 62 -11.80 -0.08 -3.94
N ALA A 63 -11.76 0.09 -2.62
CA ALA A 63 -12.70 -0.57 -1.70
C ALA A 63 -12.84 -2.09 -1.92
N GLY A 64 -11.76 -2.80 -2.26
CA GLY A 64 -11.79 -4.25 -2.52
C GLY A 64 -12.37 -4.65 -3.88
N GLU A 65 -12.75 -3.70 -4.72
CA GLU A 65 -13.10 -3.90 -6.12
C GLU A 65 -12.03 -3.30 -7.04
N THR A 66 -12.21 -3.45 -8.36
CA THR A 66 -11.31 -2.85 -9.35
C THR A 66 -12.13 -2.03 -10.34
N LEU A 67 -12.01 -0.72 -10.24
CA LEU A 67 -12.57 0.22 -11.20
C LEU A 67 -11.77 0.14 -12.51
N LYS A 68 -12.45 0.12 -13.64
CA LYS A 68 -11.83 0.04 -14.97
C LYS A 68 -12.16 1.31 -15.74
N TRP A 69 -11.20 2.23 -15.81
CA TRP A 69 -11.39 3.50 -16.51
C TRP A 69 -10.59 3.53 -17.79
N ASP A 70 -11.21 3.97 -18.89
CA ASP A 70 -10.45 4.25 -20.11
C ASP A 70 -9.91 5.67 -20.01
N ILE A 71 -8.59 5.79 -20.16
CA ILE A 71 -7.86 7.06 -20.15
C ILE A 71 -7.37 7.33 -21.57
N ILE A 72 -7.67 8.53 -22.05
CA ILE A 72 -7.43 8.92 -23.43
C ILE A 72 -6.55 10.17 -23.43
N PHE A 73 -5.30 10.03 -23.86
CA PHE A 73 -4.44 11.15 -24.20
C PHE A 73 -4.37 11.34 -25.72
N ASN A 74 -3.77 12.45 -26.13
CA ASN A 74 -3.35 12.69 -27.50
C ASN A 74 -1.84 12.83 -27.55
N ALA A 75 -1.14 11.85 -28.13
CA ALA A 75 0.34 11.87 -28.20
C ALA A 75 0.91 13.06 -28.98
N GLN A 76 0.16 13.65 -29.91
CA GLN A 76 0.58 14.81 -30.70
C GLN A 76 0.44 16.14 -29.95
N TYR A 77 -0.41 16.16 -28.93
CA TYR A 77 -0.72 17.33 -28.11
C TYR A 77 -0.67 16.95 -26.62
N PRO A 78 0.51 16.57 -26.09
CA PRO A 78 0.68 16.06 -24.73
C PRO A 78 0.37 17.11 -23.63
N GLU A 79 0.28 18.39 -23.99
CA GLU A 79 -0.12 19.49 -23.12
C GLU A 79 -1.61 19.51 -22.80
N LEU A 80 -2.44 18.82 -23.61
CA LEU A 80 -3.88 18.74 -23.38
C LEU A 80 -4.20 17.77 -22.24
N PRO A 81 -5.20 18.06 -21.41
CA PRO A 81 -5.64 17.13 -20.38
C PRO A 81 -6.21 15.85 -21.01
N PRO A 82 -6.11 14.70 -20.32
CA PRO A 82 -6.74 13.47 -20.79
C PRO A 82 -8.25 13.50 -20.63
N ASP A 83 -8.94 12.72 -21.46
CA ASP A 83 -10.33 12.37 -21.29
C ASP A 83 -10.48 11.04 -20.52
N PHE A 84 -11.59 10.90 -19.81
CA PHE A 84 -11.89 9.74 -18.96
C PHE A 84 -13.25 9.12 -19.33
N ILE A 85 -13.30 7.80 -19.41
CA ILE A 85 -14.55 7.03 -19.50
C ILE A 85 -14.63 6.11 -18.28
N PHE A 86 -15.69 6.27 -17.50
CA PHE A 86 -15.86 5.61 -16.19
C PHE A 86 -16.49 4.21 -16.27
N GLY A 87 -16.22 3.45 -17.33
CA GLY A 87 -16.67 2.06 -17.47
C GLY A 87 -18.19 1.90 -17.45
N GLU A 88 -18.68 0.91 -16.70
CA GLU A 88 -20.10 0.52 -16.62
C GLU A 88 -20.92 1.39 -15.64
N ASP A 89 -20.27 2.25 -14.87
CA ASP A 89 -20.91 3.06 -13.83
C ASP A 89 -21.54 4.33 -14.45
N ALA A 90 -22.61 4.13 -15.22
CA ALA A 90 -23.29 5.19 -15.97
C ALA A 90 -23.93 6.27 -15.08
N GLU A 91 -24.12 5.97 -13.79
CA GLU A 91 -24.66 6.89 -12.78
C GLU A 91 -23.57 7.77 -12.14
N PHE A 92 -22.29 7.46 -12.38
CA PHE A 92 -21.18 8.25 -11.86
C PHE A 92 -21.06 9.59 -12.59
N LEU A 93 -21.50 10.66 -11.91
CA LEU A 93 -21.46 12.04 -12.40
C LEU A 93 -20.48 12.87 -11.56
N PRO A 94 -19.18 12.91 -11.90
CA PRO A 94 -18.22 13.69 -11.13
C PRO A 94 -18.52 15.19 -11.27
N ASP A 95 -18.59 15.90 -10.14
CA ASP A 95 -18.82 17.35 -10.14
C ASP A 95 -17.67 18.09 -10.88
N PRO A 96 -17.94 18.72 -12.05
CA PRO A 96 -16.91 19.42 -12.83
C PRO A 96 -16.29 20.60 -12.07
N SER A 97 -17.04 21.20 -11.16
CA SER A 97 -16.62 22.32 -10.30
C SER A 97 -15.50 21.87 -9.36
N ALA A 98 -15.62 20.64 -8.87
CA ALA A 98 -14.68 20.01 -7.96
C ALA A 98 -13.40 19.56 -8.70
N LEU A 99 -13.46 19.32 -10.01
CA LEU A 99 -12.31 18.95 -10.86
C LEU A 99 -11.51 20.16 -11.38
N HIS A 100 -12.09 21.37 -11.36
CA HIS A 100 -11.47 22.60 -11.90
C HIS A 100 -10.18 22.99 -11.16
N VAL A 101 -10.07 22.69 -9.86
CA VAL A 101 -8.87 22.98 -9.06
C VAL A 101 -7.69 22.04 -9.42
N SER A 102 -7.98 20.82 -9.88
CA SER A 102 -6.98 19.80 -10.26
C SER A 102 -6.50 19.98 -11.70
N THR A 103 -7.41 20.36 -12.61
CA THR A 103 -7.13 20.55 -14.04
C THR A 103 -6.56 21.93 -14.35
N ALA A 104 -6.85 22.97 -13.54
CA ALA A 104 -6.17 24.26 -13.64
C ALA A 104 -4.66 24.15 -13.35
N SER A 105 -4.24 23.21 -12.49
CA SER A 105 -2.81 22.88 -12.30
C SER A 105 -2.18 22.24 -13.53
N MET A 106 -2.97 21.66 -14.45
CA MET A 106 -2.48 21.17 -15.75
C MET A 106 -2.42 22.29 -16.81
N ARG A 107 -3.26 23.33 -16.70
CA ARG A 107 -3.35 24.43 -17.69
C ARG A 107 -2.25 25.48 -17.59
N ASN A 108 -1.63 25.66 -16.43
CA ASN A 108 -0.59 26.68 -16.23
C ASN A 108 0.80 26.07 -16.09
N ALA A 109 1.56 25.96 -17.19
CA ALA A 109 3.01 26.19 -17.09
C ALA A 109 3.64 26.68 -18.41
N PRO A 110 4.40 27.79 -18.38
CA PRO A 110 5.29 28.20 -19.45
C PRO A 110 6.75 27.77 -19.17
N ALA A 111 7.01 26.54 -18.68
CA ALA A 111 8.38 26.08 -18.45
C ALA A 111 8.57 24.55 -18.56
N PRO A 112 9.60 24.08 -19.29
CA PRO A 112 9.94 22.66 -19.39
C PRO A 112 10.75 22.24 -18.16
N GLY A 113 10.17 21.39 -17.31
CA GLY A 113 10.93 20.71 -16.25
C GLY A 113 10.28 20.55 -14.88
N HIS A 114 9.01 20.97 -14.68
CA HIS A 114 8.35 20.82 -13.36
C HIS A 114 6.89 20.34 -13.40
N PHE A 115 6.42 19.80 -14.53
CA PHE A 115 5.08 19.20 -14.61
C PHE A 115 5.00 17.91 -13.79
N ARG A 116 4.43 18.02 -12.60
CA ARG A 116 4.29 16.97 -11.59
C ARG A 116 3.03 16.15 -11.92
N GLY A 117 3.11 14.82 -11.97
CA GLY A 117 2.00 13.86 -12.19
C GLY A 117 0.85 13.89 -11.18
N HIS A 118 0.73 14.98 -10.41
CA HIS A 118 -0.24 15.21 -9.34
C HIS A 118 -1.65 15.46 -9.89
N GLY A 119 -1.79 15.95 -11.13
CA GLY A 119 -3.09 16.23 -11.75
C GLY A 119 -3.94 14.97 -11.96
N LEU A 120 -3.35 13.92 -12.55
CA LEU A 120 -4.03 12.63 -12.73
C LEU A 120 -4.30 11.99 -11.37
N GLU A 121 -3.31 11.95 -10.48
CA GLU A 121 -3.46 11.38 -9.14
C GLU A 121 -4.58 12.04 -8.32
N HIS A 122 -4.71 13.37 -8.39
CA HIS A 122 -5.73 14.12 -7.66
C HIS A 122 -7.14 13.89 -8.23
N VAL A 123 -7.28 13.82 -9.57
CA VAL A 123 -8.54 13.45 -10.23
C VAL A 123 -8.95 12.03 -9.84
N LEU A 124 -8.01 11.09 -9.89
CA LEU A 124 -8.22 9.70 -9.52
C LEU A 124 -8.63 9.57 -8.04
N LYS A 125 -7.94 10.24 -7.10
CA LYS A 125 -8.28 10.24 -5.66
C LYS A 125 -9.65 10.85 -5.37
N LYS A 126 -9.98 11.96 -6.05
CA LYS A 126 -11.23 12.68 -5.81
C LYS A 126 -12.45 11.92 -6.34
N ASN A 127 -12.32 11.33 -7.52
CA ASN A 127 -13.36 10.52 -8.11
C ASN A 127 -13.56 9.22 -7.32
N ALA A 128 -12.49 8.60 -6.84
CA ALA A 128 -12.55 7.45 -5.94
C ALA A 128 -13.36 7.74 -4.66
N LEU A 129 -13.14 8.89 -3.99
CA LEU A 129 -13.92 9.31 -2.82
C LEU A 129 -15.43 9.47 -3.10
N HIS A 130 -15.81 9.84 -4.33
CA HIS A 130 -17.22 10.00 -4.70
C HIS A 130 -17.91 8.65 -4.95
N LEU A 131 -17.16 7.63 -5.37
CA LEU A 131 -17.65 6.25 -5.50
C LEU A 131 -17.93 5.58 -4.14
N SER A 132 -17.22 5.95 -3.06
CA SER A 132 -17.56 5.45 -1.71
C SER A 132 -18.93 5.90 -1.18
N SER A 133 -19.54 6.94 -1.75
CA SER A 133 -20.79 7.47 -1.20
C SER A 133 -22.03 6.66 -1.57
N THR A 134 -22.09 6.02 -2.74
CA THR A 134 -23.30 5.32 -3.18
C THR A 134 -23.01 4.36 -4.32
N SER A 135 -22.97 3.04 -4.06
CA SER A 135 -23.32 2.05 -5.07
C SER A 135 -24.62 1.39 -4.61
N ARG A 136 -25.76 1.82 -5.17
CA ARG A 136 -26.98 1.02 -5.09
C ARG A 136 -26.88 0.01 -6.23
N ALA A 137 -26.68 -1.27 -5.89
CA ALA A 137 -26.87 -2.33 -6.87
C ALA A 137 -28.32 -2.24 -7.38
N THR A 138 -28.49 -2.25 -8.71
CA THR A 138 -29.78 -2.22 -9.41
C THR A 138 -30.56 -3.55 -9.27
N THR A 139 -29.99 -4.51 -8.56
CA THR A 139 -30.60 -5.76 -8.10
C THR A 139 -30.92 -5.60 -6.62
N GLY A 140 -32.13 -5.94 -6.16
CA GLY A 140 -32.61 -5.73 -4.77
C GLY A 140 -31.83 -6.45 -3.65
N GLU A 141 -30.59 -6.90 -3.87
CA GLU A 141 -29.63 -7.32 -2.87
C GLU A 141 -28.78 -6.12 -2.43
N PHE A 142 -28.88 -5.74 -1.15
CA PHE A 142 -28.06 -4.70 -0.58
C PHE A 142 -26.70 -5.30 -0.17
N SER A 143 -25.63 -4.83 -0.78
CA SER A 143 -24.29 -5.04 -0.24
C SER A 143 -23.58 -3.70 -0.07
N ALA A 144 -22.95 -3.51 1.08
CA ALA A 144 -22.19 -2.31 1.38
C ALA A 144 -20.80 -2.69 1.86
N ARG A 145 -19.77 -1.98 1.39
CA ARG A 145 -18.39 -2.22 1.81
C ARG A 145 -17.72 -0.92 2.20
N PHE A 146 -17.17 -0.92 3.41
CA PHE A 146 -16.38 0.18 3.94
C PHE A 146 -14.92 -0.20 3.94
N LEU A 147 -14.05 0.76 3.64
CA LEU A 147 -12.60 0.61 3.72
C LEU A 147 -12.03 1.80 4.49
N LEU A 148 -11.38 1.52 5.60
CA LEU A 148 -10.95 2.52 6.58
C LEU A 148 -9.43 2.42 6.78
N LYS A 149 -8.72 3.55 6.68
CA LYS A 149 -7.33 3.65 7.13
C LYS A 149 -7.30 3.77 8.65
N LEU A 150 -6.66 2.82 9.33
CA LEU A 150 -6.57 2.84 10.78
C LEU A 150 -5.51 3.86 11.24
N PRO A 151 -5.83 4.76 12.18
CA PRO A 151 -4.90 5.78 12.68
C PRO A 151 -3.96 5.20 13.74
N VAL A 152 -3.11 4.25 13.35
CA VAL A 152 -2.09 3.65 14.22
C VAL A 152 -0.72 4.09 13.74
N ASP A 153 0.17 4.44 14.68
CA ASP A 153 1.54 4.83 14.37
C ASP A 153 2.44 3.60 14.19
N PHE A 154 3.01 3.46 12.99
CA PHE A 154 3.90 2.38 12.60
C PHE A 154 5.35 2.84 12.39
N SER A 155 5.64 4.12 12.60
CA SER A 155 6.95 4.74 12.28
C SER A 155 8.15 4.05 12.96
N ASN A 156 7.93 3.53 14.17
CA ASN A 156 8.96 2.93 15.01
C ASN A 156 9.10 1.40 14.84
N ILE A 157 8.36 0.77 13.93
CA ILE A 157 8.49 -0.66 13.65
C ILE A 157 9.88 -0.95 13.07
N PRO A 158 10.52 -2.10 13.34
CA PRO A 158 11.81 -2.44 12.72
C PRO A 158 11.74 -2.49 11.18
N THR A 159 12.85 -2.20 10.52
CA THR A 159 13.00 -2.45 9.08
C THR A 159 13.20 -3.94 8.82
N TYR A 160 12.85 -4.40 7.63
CA TYR A 160 13.13 -5.77 7.18
C TYR A 160 13.74 -5.73 5.77
N LEU A 161 14.70 -6.62 5.49
CA LEU A 161 15.15 -6.86 4.14
C LEU A 161 14.09 -7.61 3.33
N LEU A 162 13.62 -6.97 2.27
CA LEU A 162 12.87 -7.63 1.22
C LEU A 162 13.76 -8.65 0.49
N LYS A 163 13.14 -9.75 0.03
CA LYS A 163 13.83 -10.76 -0.79
C LYS A 163 14.31 -10.18 -2.12
N ASP A 164 13.60 -9.19 -2.65
CA ASP A 164 13.98 -8.44 -3.84
C ASP A 164 14.23 -6.98 -3.45
N VAL A 165 15.48 -6.52 -3.58
CA VAL A 165 15.90 -5.15 -3.20
C VAL A 165 15.22 -4.08 -4.06
N ASN A 166 14.65 -4.48 -5.20
CA ASN A 166 13.94 -3.60 -6.12
C ASN A 166 12.43 -3.46 -5.83
N GLU A 167 11.88 -4.23 -4.88
CA GLU A 167 10.49 -4.07 -4.46
C GLU A 167 10.37 -2.91 -3.46
N ASP A 168 9.46 -1.98 -3.72
CA ASP A 168 9.07 -0.97 -2.73
C ASP A 168 8.01 -1.59 -1.81
N PRO A 169 8.27 -1.75 -0.49
CA PRO A 169 7.31 -2.31 0.45
C PRO A 169 6.06 -1.43 0.62
N GLY A 170 6.05 -0.22 0.06
CA GLY A 170 4.96 0.72 0.14
C GLY A 170 4.94 1.48 1.47
N GLU A 171 3.84 2.21 1.71
CA GLU A 171 3.67 2.93 2.97
C GLU A 171 3.17 2.00 4.07
N ASP A 172 3.60 2.27 5.29
CA ASP A 172 3.13 1.55 6.46
C ASP A 172 1.69 1.94 6.80
N VAL A 173 0.77 1.14 6.30
CA VAL A 173 -0.67 1.36 6.44
C VAL A 173 -1.36 0.07 6.86
N ALA A 174 -2.33 0.22 7.76
CA ALA A 174 -3.32 -0.81 8.07
C ALA A 174 -4.70 -0.36 7.57
N LEU A 175 -5.36 -1.23 6.80
CA LEU A 175 -6.68 -0.97 6.24
C LEU A 175 -7.69 -1.98 6.78
N LEU A 176 -8.79 -1.49 7.33
CA LEU A 176 -9.92 -2.31 7.76
C LEU A 176 -11.02 -2.26 6.71
N SER A 177 -11.28 -3.39 6.06
CA SER A 177 -12.44 -3.57 5.18
C SER A 177 -13.57 -4.22 5.96
N VAL A 178 -14.79 -3.70 5.85
CA VAL A 178 -15.98 -4.30 6.45
C VAL A 178 -17.05 -4.42 5.37
N SER A 179 -17.46 -5.64 5.07
CA SER A 179 -18.52 -5.93 4.10
C SER A 179 -19.81 -6.32 4.83
N PHE A 180 -20.92 -5.74 4.40
CA PHE A 180 -22.28 -6.01 4.85
C PHE A 180 -23.05 -6.63 3.69
N GLU A 181 -23.65 -7.79 3.90
CA GLU A 181 -24.44 -8.50 2.87
C GLU A 181 -25.96 -8.32 3.06
N ASP A 182 -26.37 -7.62 4.12
CA ASP A 182 -27.76 -7.29 4.40
C ASP A 182 -27.89 -5.87 5.00
N THR A 183 -29.12 -5.33 4.99
CA THR A 183 -29.43 -4.01 5.57
C THR A 183 -29.53 -4.02 7.09
N GLU A 184 -29.62 -5.20 7.70
CA GLU A 184 -29.83 -5.39 9.15
C GLU A 184 -28.50 -5.58 9.91
N ALA A 185 -27.37 -5.53 9.19
CA ALA A 185 -26.02 -5.79 9.67
C ALA A 185 -25.88 -7.15 10.40
N THR A 186 -26.56 -8.20 9.91
CA THR A 186 -26.46 -9.55 10.50
C THR A 186 -25.30 -10.36 9.92
N GLN A 187 -25.02 -10.18 8.63
CA GLN A 187 -23.90 -10.81 7.92
C GLN A 187 -22.81 -9.78 7.65
N VAL A 188 -21.89 -9.66 8.61
CA VAL A 188 -20.78 -8.69 8.58
C VAL A 188 -19.43 -9.41 8.54
N TYR A 189 -18.63 -9.09 7.53
CA TYR A 189 -17.34 -9.71 7.27
C TYR A 189 -16.21 -8.67 7.36
N PRO A 190 -15.58 -8.51 8.53
CA PRO A 190 -14.41 -7.66 8.69
C PRO A 190 -13.14 -8.36 8.21
N LYS A 191 -12.28 -7.63 7.49
CA LYS A 191 -10.95 -8.07 7.02
C LYS A 191 -9.93 -6.97 7.26
N LEU A 192 -8.82 -7.32 7.90
CA LEU A 192 -7.71 -6.42 8.14
C LEU A 192 -6.59 -6.70 7.13
N TYR A 193 -6.18 -5.67 6.41
CA TYR A 193 -5.03 -5.70 5.50
C TYR A 193 -3.90 -4.88 6.11
N LEU A 194 -2.69 -5.42 6.03
CA LEU A 194 -1.49 -4.80 6.58
C LEU A 194 -0.47 -4.63 5.46
N SER A 195 0.33 -3.56 5.52
CA SER A 195 1.49 -3.44 4.63
C SER A 195 2.48 -4.59 4.91
N PRO A 196 3.30 -5.00 3.92
CA PRO A 196 4.28 -6.08 4.07
C PRO A 196 5.19 -5.92 5.31
N ARG A 197 5.62 -4.69 5.62
CA ARG A 197 6.46 -4.41 6.80
C ARG A 197 5.72 -4.66 8.10
N ILE A 198 4.47 -4.18 8.21
CA ILE A 198 3.64 -4.37 9.41
C ILE A 198 3.29 -5.86 9.55
N GLU A 199 2.91 -6.52 8.47
CA GLU A 199 2.60 -7.95 8.47
C GLU A 199 3.79 -8.77 8.96
N HIS A 200 4.99 -8.51 8.44
CA HIS A 200 6.21 -9.18 8.87
C HIS A 200 6.52 -8.92 10.35
N ALA A 201 6.45 -7.67 10.79
CA ALA A 201 6.73 -7.28 12.17
C ALA A 201 5.77 -7.92 13.19
N LEU A 202 4.52 -8.15 12.79
CA LEU A 202 3.49 -8.76 13.64
C LEU A 202 3.47 -10.30 13.57
N GLY A 203 4.38 -10.93 12.83
CA GLY A 203 4.50 -12.38 12.72
C GLY A 203 3.62 -13.02 11.64
N GLY A 204 3.25 -12.26 10.61
CA GLY A 204 2.41 -12.70 9.50
C GLY A 204 0.92 -12.47 9.73
N SER A 205 0.13 -12.40 8.66
CA SER A 205 -1.34 -12.24 8.71
C SER A 205 -2.04 -13.32 9.53
N SER A 206 -1.49 -14.53 9.58
CA SER A 206 -2.02 -15.64 10.38
C SER A 206 -1.85 -15.47 11.90
N ALA A 207 -0.95 -14.60 12.37
CA ALA A 207 -0.72 -14.37 13.81
C ALA A 207 -1.64 -13.27 14.39
N LEU A 208 -2.41 -12.59 13.54
CA LEU A 208 -3.27 -11.48 13.92
C LEU A 208 -4.74 -11.80 13.66
N HIS A 209 -5.45 -12.18 14.71
CA HIS A 209 -6.90 -12.27 14.69
C HIS A 209 -7.51 -10.97 15.23
N ILE A 210 -8.40 -10.38 14.44
CA ILE A 210 -9.25 -9.25 14.86
C ILE A 210 -10.51 -9.79 15.55
N PRO A 211 -11.12 -9.02 16.47
CA PRO A 211 -12.37 -9.42 17.10
C PRO A 211 -13.48 -9.61 16.04
N ALA A 212 -14.35 -10.59 16.26
CA ALA A 212 -15.55 -10.74 15.45
C ALA A 212 -16.44 -9.48 15.58
N PHE A 213 -17.16 -9.14 14.51
CA PHE A 213 -18.09 -8.03 14.56
C PHE A 213 -19.26 -8.37 15.50
N PRO A 214 -19.57 -7.55 16.51
CA PRO A 214 -20.65 -7.86 17.44
C PRO A 214 -22.01 -7.75 16.74
N GLY A 215 -22.91 -8.70 17.01
CA GLY A 215 -24.28 -8.67 16.47
C GLY A 215 -25.03 -7.43 16.95
N GLY A 216 -25.59 -6.65 16.01
CA GLY A 216 -26.21 -5.35 16.30
C GLY A 216 -25.21 -4.23 16.65
N GLY A 217 -23.92 -4.48 16.50
CA GLY A 217 -22.87 -3.49 16.70
C GLY A 217 -22.77 -2.50 15.54
N CYS A 218 -22.02 -1.42 15.78
CA CYS A 218 -21.78 -0.37 14.80
C CYS A 218 -20.28 -0.18 14.55
N LEU A 219 -19.93 0.36 13.38
CA LEU A 219 -18.53 0.63 13.01
C LEU A 219 -17.84 1.60 13.98
N ILE A 220 -18.58 2.56 14.53
CA ILE A 220 -18.03 3.57 15.44
C ILE A 220 -17.48 2.96 16.73
N ASP A 221 -18.07 1.86 17.22
CA ASP A 221 -17.61 1.15 18.41
C ASP A 221 -16.60 0.05 18.06
N TYR A 222 -16.70 -0.54 16.87
CA TYR A 222 -15.82 -1.62 16.43
C TYR A 222 -14.41 -1.12 16.03
N VAL A 223 -14.32 -0.02 15.27
CA VAL A 223 -13.04 0.51 14.76
C VAL A 223 -12.05 0.83 15.90
N PRO A 224 -12.45 1.53 16.99
CA PRO A 224 -11.55 1.78 18.12
C PRO A 224 -11.00 0.52 18.78
N GLN A 225 -11.78 -0.56 18.84
CA GLN A 225 -11.33 -1.84 19.40
C GLN A 225 -10.21 -2.45 18.56
N VAL A 226 -10.36 -2.46 17.24
CA VAL A 226 -9.32 -2.94 16.31
C VAL A 226 -8.07 -2.06 16.39
N CYS A 227 -8.23 -0.73 16.43
CA CYS A 227 -7.12 0.21 16.61
C CYS A 227 -6.36 -0.04 17.92
N HIS A 228 -7.07 -0.27 19.02
CA HIS A 228 -6.45 -0.55 20.31
C HIS A 228 -5.67 -1.87 20.29
N LEU A 229 -6.25 -2.93 19.73
CA LEU A 229 -5.59 -4.23 19.57
C LEU A 229 -4.29 -4.08 18.76
N LEU A 230 -4.36 -3.41 17.63
CA LEU A 230 -3.21 -3.19 16.75
C LEU A 230 -2.14 -2.34 17.43
N THR A 231 -2.54 -1.25 18.10
CA THR A 231 -1.63 -0.39 18.86
C THR A 231 -0.87 -1.18 19.93
N ASN A 232 -1.57 -2.00 20.73
CA ASN A 232 -0.93 -2.81 21.77
C ASN A 232 0.08 -3.79 21.19
N LYS A 233 -0.26 -4.45 20.08
CA LYS A 233 0.67 -5.37 19.40
C LYS A 233 1.88 -4.65 18.82
N VAL A 234 1.70 -3.50 18.20
CA VAL A 234 2.80 -2.68 17.68
C VAL A 234 3.75 -2.26 18.80
N GLN A 235 3.20 -1.77 19.92
CA GLN A 235 4.02 -1.40 21.08
C GLN A 235 4.78 -2.60 21.67
N TYR A 236 4.15 -3.76 21.72
CA TYR A 236 4.79 -4.99 22.16
C TYR A 236 6.00 -5.37 21.29
N VAL A 237 5.86 -5.29 19.97
CA VAL A 237 6.94 -5.58 19.02
C VAL A 237 8.08 -4.57 19.16
N ILE A 238 7.76 -3.27 19.24
CA ILE A 238 8.75 -2.20 19.40
C ILE A 238 9.54 -2.38 20.71
N GLN A 239 8.85 -2.67 21.81
CA GLN A 239 9.50 -2.90 23.10
C GLN A 239 10.42 -4.12 23.06
N GLY A 240 9.95 -5.23 22.48
CA GLY A 240 10.76 -6.44 22.30
C GLY A 240 12.01 -6.17 21.46
N TYR A 241 11.87 -5.41 20.38
CA TYR A 241 12.98 -5.01 19.52
C TYR A 241 14.02 -4.18 20.27
N HIS A 242 13.62 -3.14 21.02
CA HIS A 242 14.56 -2.33 21.79
C HIS A 242 15.32 -3.14 22.85
N LYS A 243 14.63 -4.03 23.56
CA LYS A 243 15.26 -4.92 24.55
C LYS A 243 16.29 -5.85 23.91
N ARG A 244 15.96 -6.47 22.78
CA ARG A 244 16.91 -7.33 22.04
C ARG A 244 18.11 -6.52 21.56
N ARG A 245 17.89 -5.33 21.01
CA ARG A 245 18.96 -4.43 20.58
C ARG A 245 19.90 -4.07 21.72
N GLU A 246 19.35 -3.70 22.88
CA GLU A 246 20.14 -3.38 24.09
C GLU A 246 20.93 -4.59 24.58
N TYR A 247 20.30 -5.76 24.63
CA TYR A 247 20.95 -7.01 25.00
C TYR A 247 22.13 -7.33 24.07
N ILE A 248 21.92 -7.32 22.76
CA ILE A 248 22.98 -7.57 21.77
C ILE A 248 24.09 -6.51 21.88
N ALA A 249 23.74 -5.22 22.01
CA ALA A 249 24.71 -4.14 22.18
C ALA A 249 25.58 -4.34 23.43
N ALA A 250 25.00 -4.81 24.54
CA ALA A 250 25.75 -5.15 25.75
C ALA A 250 26.76 -6.29 25.49
N PHE A 251 26.36 -7.35 24.78
CA PHE A 251 27.28 -8.43 24.40
C PHE A 251 28.39 -7.97 23.47
N LEU A 252 28.07 -7.15 22.46
CA LEU A 252 29.07 -6.57 21.56
C LEU A 252 30.09 -5.69 22.32
N SER A 253 29.64 -4.96 23.33
CA SER A 253 30.52 -4.15 24.18
C SER A 253 31.48 -5.00 25.02
N HIS A 254 31.01 -6.13 25.59
CA HIS A 254 31.82 -6.98 26.46
C HIS A 254 32.69 -8.00 25.71
N PHE A 255 32.20 -8.53 24.60
CA PHE A 255 32.79 -9.66 23.88
C PHE A 255 33.06 -9.36 22.39
N GLY A 256 33.09 -8.08 22.00
CA GLY A 256 33.18 -7.64 20.61
C GLY A 256 34.32 -8.24 19.78
N THR A 257 35.45 -8.56 20.41
CA THR A 257 36.60 -9.17 19.75
C THR A 257 36.39 -10.64 19.38
N GLY A 258 35.41 -11.31 19.98
CA GLY A 258 35.04 -12.70 19.72
C GLY A 258 33.72 -12.85 18.95
N VAL A 259 33.17 -11.78 18.38
CA VAL A 259 31.92 -11.87 17.62
C VAL A 259 32.17 -12.54 16.28
N VAL A 260 31.39 -13.58 15.97
CA VAL A 260 31.42 -14.26 14.67
C VAL A 260 30.37 -13.67 13.74
N GLU A 261 29.12 -13.63 14.20
CA GLU A 261 27.98 -13.06 13.46
C GLU A 261 26.87 -12.67 14.44
N TYR A 262 26.00 -11.74 14.02
CA TYR A 262 24.75 -11.43 14.71
C TYR A 262 23.71 -10.89 13.74
N ASP A 263 22.44 -11.00 14.10
CA ASP A 263 21.32 -10.43 13.37
C ASP A 263 21.28 -8.90 13.59
N ALA A 264 21.76 -8.14 12.60
CA ALA A 264 21.83 -6.67 12.67
C ALA A 264 20.49 -5.96 12.45
N GLU A 265 19.45 -6.68 12.01
CA GLU A 265 18.13 -6.13 11.74
C GLU A 265 17.14 -6.44 12.86
N GLY A 266 16.99 -7.72 13.22
CA GLY A 266 16.01 -8.18 14.18
C GLY A 266 16.56 -8.32 15.60
N PHE A 267 17.89 -8.34 15.75
CA PHE A 267 18.61 -8.64 17.00
C PHE A 267 18.16 -9.98 17.63
N THR A 268 17.79 -10.95 16.79
CA THR A 268 17.28 -12.25 17.25
C THR A 268 18.37 -13.28 17.48
N LYS A 269 19.54 -13.12 16.86
CA LYS A 269 20.62 -14.12 16.92
C LYS A 269 21.98 -13.49 17.17
N LEU A 270 22.83 -14.19 17.90
CA LEU A 270 24.24 -13.85 18.15
C LEU A 270 25.08 -15.12 18.22
N THR A 271 26.22 -15.11 17.55
CA THR A 271 27.22 -16.18 17.65
C THR A 271 28.57 -15.57 18.08
N LEU A 272 29.14 -16.13 19.15
CA LEU A 272 30.44 -15.74 19.70
C LEU A 272 31.42 -16.92 19.64
N LEU A 273 32.68 -16.61 19.38
CA LEU A 273 33.83 -17.50 19.52
C LEU A 273 34.58 -17.12 20.80
N LEU A 274 34.60 -18.05 21.75
CA LEU A 274 35.26 -17.87 23.04
C LEU A 274 36.36 -18.92 23.22
N MET A 275 37.29 -18.65 24.11
CA MET A 275 38.42 -19.54 24.43
C MET A 275 38.47 -19.81 25.93
N TRP A 276 38.61 -21.08 26.29
CA TRP A 276 38.84 -21.52 27.67
C TRP A 276 39.98 -22.52 27.72
N LYS A 277 41.09 -22.16 28.39
CA LYS A 277 42.29 -23.00 28.51
C LYS A 277 42.77 -23.56 27.15
N ASP A 278 42.94 -22.68 26.15
CA ASP A 278 43.35 -23.00 24.78
C ASP A 278 42.35 -23.82 23.94
N PHE A 279 41.17 -24.15 24.47
CA PHE A 279 40.07 -24.73 23.71
C PHE A 279 39.11 -23.65 23.24
N CYS A 280 38.91 -23.56 21.92
CA CYS A 280 37.92 -22.67 21.32
C CYS A 280 36.54 -23.34 21.27
N PHE A 281 35.49 -22.58 21.54
CA PHE A 281 34.11 -23.04 21.41
C PHE A 281 33.19 -21.91 20.95
N LEU A 282 32.07 -22.27 20.34
CA LEU A 282 31.04 -21.34 19.90
C LEU A 282 29.91 -21.27 20.91
N VAL A 283 29.41 -20.04 21.15
CA VAL A 283 28.19 -19.79 21.91
C VAL A 283 27.18 -19.16 20.96
N HIS A 284 26.04 -19.83 20.81
CA HIS A 284 24.90 -19.33 20.05
C HIS A 284 23.82 -18.85 21.02
N SER A 285 23.37 -17.62 20.86
CA SER A 285 22.24 -17.04 21.60
C SER A 285 21.09 -16.75 20.63
N ASP A 286 19.92 -17.27 20.96
CA ASP A 286 18.68 -17.06 20.21
C ASP A 286 17.67 -16.32 21.11
N CYS A 287 17.39 -15.08 20.76
CA CYS A 287 16.50 -14.18 21.48
C CYS A 287 15.08 -14.31 20.90
N LYS A 288 14.25 -15.13 21.53
CA LYS A 288 12.82 -15.26 21.17
C LYS A 288 12.08 -13.93 21.31
N SER A 289 10.96 -13.78 20.58
CA SER A 289 10.10 -12.58 20.60
C SER A 289 9.65 -12.14 22.01
N THR A 290 9.55 -13.08 22.96
CA THR A 290 9.25 -12.86 24.37
C THR A 290 10.53 -12.90 25.20
N MET A 291 11.18 -11.75 25.43
CA MET A 291 12.19 -11.64 26.49
C MET A 291 11.52 -11.31 27.82
N SER A 292 11.17 -12.36 28.56
CA SER A 292 10.88 -12.26 29.99
C SER A 292 12.18 -12.50 30.75
N PHE A 293 12.78 -11.45 31.31
CA PHE A 293 13.84 -11.63 32.29
C PHE A 293 13.17 -12.21 33.55
N ILE A 294 13.44 -13.48 33.84
CA ILE A 294 13.20 -14.03 35.17
C ILE A 294 14.36 -13.49 36.02
N LEU A 295 14.07 -12.50 36.86
CA LEU A 295 14.93 -12.11 37.97
C LEU A 295 14.73 -13.08 39.12
#